data_AF-A0A3D3FYA9-F1
#
_entry.id   AF-A0A3D3FYA9-F1
#
_cell.length_a   1.000
_cell.length_b   1.000
_cell.length_c   1.000
_cell.angle_alpha   90.00
_cell.angle_beta   90.00
_cell.angle_gamma   90.00
#
_symmetry.space_group_name_H-M   'P 1'
#
loop_
_entity.id
_entity.type
_entity.pdbx_description
1 polymer ?
#
loop_
_entity_poly.entity_id
_entity_poly.type
_entity_poly.pdbx_seq_one_letter_code
_entity_poly.pdbx_strand_id
1 'polypeptide(L)'
;MTDKSKWFVYKLENGHEFGCFRIKPYNSPACAAALRDLAVKKAIFKMSEFKFAQEYMKVIAKHVIQDWENVVFITSAGEMKGETPYSLENAYQLLMHSDPDMNLSGWIVEKAKSIT
;
A
#
# COMPACT_ATOMS: atom_id res chain seq x y z
N MET A 1 -6.10 -24.10 5.65
CA MET A 1 -5.60 -23.53 4.38
C MET A 1 -6.54 -22.41 3.96
N THR A 2 -6.18 -21.15 4.22
CA THR A 2 -6.97 -20.00 3.73
C THR A 2 -6.00 -18.94 3.28
N ASP A 3 -5.31 -19.23 2.18
CA ASP A 3 -4.64 -18.19 1.44
C ASP A 3 -5.71 -17.46 0.61
N LYS A 4 -6.44 -16.54 1.27
CA LYS A 4 -7.48 -15.70 0.65
C LYS A 4 -6.88 -14.56 -0.20
N SER A 5 -5.56 -14.45 -0.25
CA SER A 5 -4.93 -13.35 -0.97
C SER A 5 -5.03 -13.61 -2.47
N LYS A 6 -5.67 -12.66 -3.17
CA LYS A 6 -5.78 -12.67 -4.64
C LYS A 6 -4.77 -11.68 -5.20
N TRP A 7 -4.26 -12.00 -6.39
CA TRP A 7 -3.49 -11.06 -7.19
C TRP A 7 -4.44 -10.07 -7.86
N PHE A 8 -4.13 -8.78 -7.74
CA PHE A 8 -4.87 -7.69 -8.34
C PHE A 8 -3.95 -6.88 -9.25
N VAL A 9 -4.37 -6.69 -10.49
CA VAL A 9 -3.62 -5.88 -11.46
C VAL A 9 -4.00 -4.42 -11.27
N TYR A 10 -3.00 -3.58 -11.05
CA TYR A 10 -3.15 -2.12 -11.11
C TYR A 10 -2.82 -1.64 -12.53
N LYS A 11 -3.74 -0.87 -13.12
CA LYS A 11 -3.59 -0.28 -14.46
C LYS A 11 -3.56 1.23 -14.33
N LEU A 12 -2.62 1.86 -15.03
CA LEU A 12 -2.57 3.31 -15.21
C LEU A 12 -3.76 3.78 -16.05
N GLU A 13 -4.04 5.08 -16.05
CA GLU A 13 -5.16 5.65 -16.81
C GLU A 13 -5.08 5.37 -18.32
N ASN A 14 -3.86 5.23 -18.85
CA ASN A 14 -3.61 4.86 -20.25
C ASN A 14 -3.83 3.36 -20.54
N GLY A 15 -4.29 2.57 -19.55
CA GLY A 15 -4.54 1.14 -19.66
C GLY A 15 -3.31 0.25 -19.50
N HIS A 16 -2.11 0.82 -19.36
CA HIS A 16 -0.88 0.07 -19.14
C HIS A 16 -0.87 -0.57 -17.75
N GLU A 17 -0.38 -1.80 -17.66
CA GLU A 17 -0.27 -2.53 -16.40
C GLU A 17 0.95 -2.05 -15.63
N PHE A 18 0.72 -1.44 -14.47
CA PHE A 18 1.81 -0.93 -13.62
C PHE A 18 2.39 -2.02 -12.72
N GLY A 19 1.55 -2.95 -12.26
CA GLY A 19 2.00 -4.01 -11.36
C GLY A 19 0.87 -4.91 -10.87
N CYS A 20 1.25 -6.10 -10.43
CA CYS A 20 0.36 -7.09 -9.85
C CYS A 20 0.57 -7.12 -8.34
N PHE A 21 -0.47 -6.91 -7.55
CA PHE A 21 -0.38 -6.82 -6.09
C PHE A 21 -1.14 -7.95 -5.43
N ARG A 22 -0.50 -8.60 -4.46
CA ARG A 22 -1.15 -9.57 -3.58
C ARG A 22 -1.65 -8.84 -2.35
N ILE A 23 -2.97 -8.70 -2.23
CA ILE A 23 -3.61 -7.84 -1.21
C ILE A 23 -4.38 -8.67 -0.19
N LYS A 24 -4.24 -8.30 1.09
CA LYS A 24 -4.99 -8.85 2.23
C LYS A 24 -6.24 -8.01 2.55
N PRO A 25 -7.26 -8.61 3.19
CA PRO A 25 -8.43 -7.89 3.64
C PRO A 25 -8.09 -6.77 4.62
N TYR A 26 -8.70 -5.60 4.42
CA TYR A 26 -8.55 -4.43 5.30
C TYR A 26 -9.06 -4.71 6.73
N ASN A 27 -10.07 -5.58 6.85
CA ASN A 27 -10.66 -5.99 8.12
C ASN A 27 -9.89 -7.14 8.82
N SER A 28 -8.71 -7.53 8.33
CA SER A 28 -7.92 -8.55 9.00
C SER A 28 -7.60 -8.14 10.45
N PRO A 29 -7.61 -9.07 11.43
CA PRO A 29 -7.43 -8.72 12.83
C PRO A 29 -6.15 -7.91 13.11
N ALA A 30 -5.07 -8.23 12.40
CA ALA A 30 -3.79 -7.52 12.51
C ALA A 30 -3.87 -6.08 11.97
N CYS A 31 -4.50 -5.86 10.81
CA CYS A 31 -4.67 -4.52 10.24
C CYS A 31 -5.59 -3.67 11.13
N ALA A 32 -6.72 -4.23 11.56
CA ALA A 32 -7.68 -3.54 12.43
C ALA A 32 -7.05 -3.13 13.78
N ALA A 33 -6.23 -4.00 14.38
CA ALA A 33 -5.52 -3.68 15.61
C ALA A 33 -4.50 -2.54 15.41
N ALA A 34 -3.72 -2.59 14.34
CA ALA A 34 -2.72 -1.55 14.03
C ALA A 34 -3.37 -0.19 13.74
N LEU A 35 -4.51 -0.16 13.04
CA LEU A 35 -5.25 1.09 12.78
C LEU A 35 -5.85 1.69 14.05
N ARG A 36 -6.38 0.86 14.96
CA ARG A 36 -6.88 1.33 16.26
C ARG A 36 -5.76 1.91 17.12
N ASP A 37 -4.62 1.22 17.19
CA ASP A 37 -3.44 1.70 17.91
C ASP A 37 -2.96 3.04 17.34
N LEU A 38 -2.90 3.19 16.01
CA LEU A 38 -2.56 4.45 15.37
C LEU A 38 -3.54 5.58 15.72
N ALA A 39 -4.86 5.31 15.72
CA ALA A 39 -5.87 6.30 16.09
C ALA A 39 -5.71 6.77 17.56
N VAL A 40 -5.46 5.83 18.48
CA VAL A 40 -5.17 6.13 19.89
C VAL A 40 -3.91 6.98 20.01
N LYS A 41 -2.82 6.60 19.33
CA LYS A 41 -1.58 7.36 19.32
C LYS A 41 -1.77 8.77 18.75
N LYS A 42 -2.61 8.95 17.70
CA LYS A 42 -2.91 10.29 17.15
C LYS A 42 -3.47 11.21 18.23
N ALA A 43 -4.44 10.71 19.01
CA ALA A 43 -5.08 11.47 20.07
C ALA A 43 -4.11 11.76 21.24
N ILE A 44 -3.37 10.75 21.71
CA ILE A 44 -2.47 10.89 22.86
C ILE A 44 -1.28 11.82 22.55
N PHE A 45 -0.62 11.60 21.40
CA PHE A 45 0.60 12.32 21.05
C PHE A 45 0.33 13.60 20.24
N LYS A 46 -0.94 13.96 20.01
CA LYS A 46 -1.34 15.10 19.16
C LYS A 46 -0.58 15.12 17.83
N MET A 47 -0.54 13.97 17.15
CA MET A 47 0.21 13.85 15.91
C MET A 47 -0.33 14.78 14.83
N SER A 48 0.56 15.43 14.09
CA SER A 48 0.18 16.18 12.89
C SER A 48 -0.45 15.24 11.85
N GLU A 49 -1.29 15.79 10.97
CA GLU A 49 -1.90 15.03 9.88
C GLU A 49 -0.83 14.38 8.97
N PHE A 50 0.28 15.08 8.73
CA PHE A 50 1.39 14.53 7.96
C PHE A 50 2.02 13.30 8.62
N LYS A 51 2.32 13.38 9.93
CA LYS A 51 2.88 12.23 10.67
C LYS A 51 1.89 11.08 10.75
N PHE A 52 0.61 11.38 10.91
CA PHE A 52 -0.45 10.38 10.89
C PHE A 52 -0.53 9.68 9.53
N ALA A 53 -0.47 10.42 8.42
CA ALA A 53 -0.47 9.85 7.08
C ALA A 53 0.73 8.92 6.85
N GLN A 54 1.93 9.33 7.28
CA GLN A 54 3.13 8.47 7.20
C GLN A 54 2.96 7.15 7.96
N GLU A 55 2.50 7.21 9.21
CA GLU A 55 2.27 6.00 10.00
C GLU A 55 1.12 5.16 9.45
N TYR A 56 0.08 5.79 8.89
CA TYR A 56 -0.99 5.08 8.19
C TYR A 56 -0.44 4.30 6.99
N MET A 57 0.41 4.91 6.16
CA MET A 57 1.01 4.21 5.02
C MET A 57 1.92 3.05 5.46
N LYS A 58 2.62 3.15 6.59
CA LYS A 58 3.35 2.01 7.17
C LYS A 58 2.41 0.86 7.55
N VAL A 59 1.24 1.17 8.11
CA VAL A 59 0.24 0.15 8.43
C VAL A 59 -0.27 -0.53 7.16
N ILE A 60 -0.58 0.22 6.10
CA ILE A 60 -1.02 -0.34 4.81
C ILE A 60 0.07 -1.21 4.19
N ALA A 61 1.30 -0.71 4.08
CA ALA A 61 2.44 -1.47 3.56
C ALA A 61 2.65 -2.80 4.32
N LYS A 62 2.52 -2.78 5.65
CA LYS A 62 2.77 -3.96 6.50
C LYS A 62 1.63 -4.97 6.54
N HIS A 63 0.40 -4.50 6.56
CA HIS A 63 -0.75 -5.33 6.90
C HIS A 63 -1.69 -5.60 5.73
N VAL A 64 -1.61 -4.81 4.66
CA VAL A 64 -2.49 -4.93 3.50
C VAL A 64 -1.75 -5.49 2.28
N ILE A 65 -0.55 -5.01 1.98
CA ILE A 65 0.26 -5.55 0.88
C ILE A 65 0.96 -6.81 1.39
N GLN A 66 0.84 -7.91 0.66
CA GLN A 66 1.50 -9.18 0.99
C GLN A 66 2.70 -9.44 0.09
N ASP A 67 2.57 -9.09 -1.18
CA ASP A 67 3.57 -9.31 -2.23
C ASP A 67 3.23 -8.48 -3.48
N TRP A 68 4.16 -8.42 -4.45
CA TRP A 68 3.88 -7.90 -5.79
C TRP A 68 4.78 -8.50 -6.88
N GLU A 69 4.39 -8.29 -8.14
CA GLU A 69 5.17 -8.61 -9.34
C GLU A 69 5.06 -7.46 -10.35
N ASN A 70 6.04 -7.33 -11.25
CA ASN A 70 6.05 -6.36 -12.35
C ASN A 70 6.00 -4.88 -11.92
N VAL A 71 6.36 -4.56 -10.68
CA VAL A 71 6.40 -3.17 -10.19
C VAL A 71 7.74 -2.55 -10.52
N VAL A 72 7.72 -1.41 -11.20
CA VAL A 72 8.91 -0.57 -11.44
C VAL A 72 8.71 0.76 -10.75
N PHE A 73 9.66 1.18 -9.92
CA PHE A 73 9.59 2.50 -9.30
C PHE A 73 9.82 3.58 -10.35
N ILE A 74 8.86 4.48 -10.44
CA ILE A 74 8.96 5.71 -11.22
C ILE A 74 9.51 6.77 -10.28
N THR A 75 10.72 7.24 -10.54
CA THR A 75 11.31 8.38 -9.84
C THR A 75 11.23 9.62 -10.71
N SER A 76 11.47 10.80 -10.13
CA SER A 76 11.60 12.05 -10.90
C SER A 76 12.77 12.02 -11.91
N ALA A 77 13.70 11.07 -11.77
CA ALA A 77 14.77 10.83 -12.74
C ALA A 77 14.40 9.80 -13.83
N GLY A 78 13.17 9.28 -13.81
CA GLY A 78 12.66 8.25 -14.72
C GLY A 78 12.38 6.91 -14.02
N GLU A 79 11.93 5.93 -14.81
CA GLU A 79 11.75 4.54 -14.39
C GLU A 79 13.10 3.91 -14.02
N MET A 80 13.16 3.26 -12.85
CA MET A 80 14.32 2.43 -12.51
C MET A 80 14.45 1.25 -13.49
N LYS A 81 15.69 0.88 -13.84
CA LYS A 81 15.92 -0.27 -14.70
C LYS A 81 15.65 -1.57 -13.93
N GLY A 82 14.58 -2.25 -14.31
CA GLY A 82 14.22 -3.58 -13.80
C GLY A 82 13.17 -3.54 -12.70
N GLU A 83 12.59 -4.71 -12.44
CA GLU A 83 11.56 -4.88 -11.41
C GLU A 83 12.12 -4.59 -10.01
N THR A 84 11.32 -3.88 -9.22
CA THR A 84 11.62 -3.63 -7.82
C THR A 84 11.01 -4.77 -7.00
N PRO A 85 11.82 -5.59 -6.31
CA PRO A 85 11.30 -6.72 -5.53
C PRO A 85 10.47 -6.24 -4.35
N TYR A 86 9.51 -7.07 -3.92
CA TYR A 86 8.72 -6.75 -2.73
C TYR A 86 9.60 -6.76 -1.47
N SER A 87 9.47 -5.69 -0.70
CA SER A 87 9.93 -5.59 0.68
C SER A 87 9.02 -4.61 1.41
N LEU A 88 8.98 -4.68 2.75
CA LEU A 88 8.18 -3.72 3.52
C LEU A 88 8.64 -2.28 3.29
N GLU A 89 9.95 -2.08 3.16
CA GLU A 89 10.54 -0.78 2.87
C GLU A 89 10.10 -0.28 1.49
N ASN A 90 10.23 -1.13 0.46
CA ASN A 90 9.80 -0.78 -0.88
C ASN A 90 8.29 -0.49 -0.92
N ALA A 91 7.47 -1.27 -0.22
CA ALA A 91 6.03 -1.03 -0.16
C ALA A 91 5.68 0.31 0.47
N TYR A 92 6.39 0.69 1.53
CA TYR A 92 6.23 2.01 2.13
C TYR A 92 6.70 3.13 1.18
N GLN A 93 7.87 2.97 0.54
CA GLN A 93 8.40 3.95 -0.41
C GLN A 93 7.44 4.15 -1.59
N LEU A 94 6.90 3.07 -2.14
CA LEU A 94 5.92 3.11 -3.22
C LEU A 94 4.67 3.89 -2.80
N LEU A 95 4.10 3.63 -1.62
CA LEU A 95 2.91 4.34 -1.15
C LEU A 95 3.15 5.83 -0.86
N MET A 96 4.36 6.20 -0.47
CA MET A 96 4.72 7.57 -0.08
C MET A 96 5.20 8.44 -1.24
N HIS A 97 5.79 7.82 -2.26
CA HIS A 97 6.51 8.51 -3.33
C HIS A 97 6.02 8.13 -4.74
N SER A 98 5.00 7.29 -4.87
CA SER A 98 4.31 7.13 -6.15
C SER A 98 3.77 8.47 -6.62
N ASP A 99 3.72 8.64 -7.94
CA ASP A 99 3.08 9.78 -8.57
C ASP A 99 1.66 9.99 -7.97
N PRO A 100 1.34 11.18 -7.44
CA PRO A 100 0.02 11.49 -6.92
C PRO A 100 -1.11 11.19 -7.91
N ASP A 101 -0.87 11.36 -9.21
CA ASP A 101 -1.85 11.12 -10.27
C ASP A 101 -2.18 9.63 -10.41
N MET A 102 -1.29 8.74 -9.94
CA MET A 102 -1.58 7.30 -9.90
C MET A 102 -2.56 6.93 -8.78
N ASN A 103 -2.70 7.71 -7.71
CA ASN A 103 -3.57 7.38 -6.56
C ASN A 103 -3.48 5.90 -6.10
N LEU A 104 -2.28 5.31 -6.16
CA LEU A 104 -2.06 3.87 -5.95
C LEU A 104 -2.47 3.45 -4.52
N SER A 105 -2.14 4.28 -3.53
CA SER A 105 -2.49 4.04 -2.13
C SER A 105 -4.00 3.97 -1.93
N GLY A 106 -4.78 4.85 -2.58
CA GLY A 106 -6.23 4.81 -2.59
C GLY A 106 -6.76 3.52 -3.21
N TRP A 107 -6.24 3.14 -4.38
CA TRP A 107 -6.63 1.90 -5.05
C TRP A 107 -6.36 0.66 -4.19
N ILE A 108 -5.18 0.54 -3.57
CA ILE A 108 -4.83 -0.60 -2.70
C ILE A 108 -5.80 -0.71 -1.53
N VAL A 109 -6.11 0.40 -0.87
CA VAL A 109 -7.05 0.44 0.26
C VAL A 109 -8.47 0.03 -0.17
N GLU A 110 -8.96 0.55 -1.29
CA GLU A 110 -10.29 0.18 -1.80
C GLU A 110 -10.37 -1.29 -2.22
N LYS A 111 -9.32 -1.82 -2.85
CA LYS A 111 -9.24 -3.26 -3.14
C LYS A 111 -9.23 -4.07 -1.86
N ALA A 112 -8.45 -3.69 -0.85
CA ALA A 112 -8.41 -4.40 0.42
C ALA A 112 -9.77 -4.43 1.15
N LYS A 113 -10.56 -3.35 1.07
CA LYS A 113 -11.93 -3.29 1.62
C LYS A 113 -12.90 -4.20 0.88
N SER A 114 -12.67 -4.44 -0.42
CA SER A 114 -13.53 -5.31 -1.24
C SER A 114 -13.37 -6.80 -0.95
N ILE A 115 -12.31 -7.21 -0.23
CA ILE A 115 -12.01 -8.62 0.07
C ILE A 115 -12.71 -9.03 1.38
N THR A 116 -13.53 -10.08 1.33
CA THR A 116 -14.32 -10.63 2.45
C THR A 116 -13.80 -11.99 2.95
#